data_AF-A0A1Y6H7S1-F1
#
_entry.id   AF-A0A1Y6H7S1-F1
#
_cell.length_a   1.000
_cell.length_b   1.000
_cell.length_c   1.000
_cell.angle_alpha   90.00
_cell.angle_beta   90.00
_cell.angle_gamma   90.00
#
_symmetry.space_group_name_H-M   'P 1'
#
loop_
_entity.id
_entity.type
_entity.pdbx_description
1 polymer ?
#
loop_
_entity_poly.entity_id
_entity_poly.type
_entity_poly.pdbx_seq_one_letter_code
_entity_poly.pdbx_strand_id
1 'polypeptide(L)' 'MSDSPAPGLAQFGDIAPKFAQLTDEVLFADLWQRAGLSPRERSLATVAALVALSRLE' A
#
# COMPACT_ATOMS: atom_id res chain seq x y z
N MET A 1 -12.38 18.28 10.76
CA MET A 1 -11.32 17.52 10.08
C MET A 1 -11.54 17.68 8.60
N SER A 2 -10.54 18.18 7.87
CA SER A 2 -10.59 18.21 6.41
C SER A 2 -10.74 16.77 5.91
N ASP A 3 -11.85 16.48 5.26
CA ASP A 3 -12.18 15.15 4.72
C ASP A 3 -11.37 14.95 3.43
N SER A 4 -10.05 14.82 3.59
CA SER A 4 -9.17 14.52 2.46
C SER A 4 -9.39 13.06 2.08
N PRO A 5 -9.64 12.76 0.79
CA PRO A 5 -9.87 11.39 0.35
C PRO A 5 -8.67 10.51 0.73
N ALA A 6 -8.97 9.25 1.06
CA ALA A 6 -7.94 8.27 1.38
C ALA A 6 -6.91 8.19 0.22
N PRO A 7 -5.61 7.99 0.52
CA PRO A 7 -4.54 8.20 -0.45
C PRO A 7 -4.71 7.40 -1.76
N GLY A 8 -5.18 6.16 -1.67
CA GLY A 8 -5.44 5.30 -2.82
C GLY A 8 -6.55 5.83 -3.72
N LEU A 9 -7.69 6.22 -3.14
CA LEU A 9 -8.79 6.87 -3.85
C LEU A 9 -8.37 8.19 -4.51
N ALA A 10 -7.56 8.99 -3.83
CA ALA A 10 -7.06 10.25 -4.38
C ALA A 10 -6.14 10.06 -5.60
N GLN A 11 -5.36 8.98 -5.65
CA GLN A 11 -4.38 8.74 -6.71
C GLN A 11 -4.90 7.88 -7.87
N PHE A 12 -5.74 6.89 -7.59
CA PHE A 12 -6.14 5.88 -8.58
C PHE A 12 -7.66 5.75 -8.75
N GLY A 13 -8.46 6.51 -8.00
CA GLY A 13 -9.92 6.39 -7.97
C GLY A 13 -10.59 6.49 -9.34
N ASP A 14 -10.09 7.37 -10.21
CA ASP A 14 -10.68 7.64 -11.52
C ASP A 14 -10.40 6.55 -12.57
N ILE A 15 -9.28 5.83 -12.44
CA ILE A 15 -8.82 4.83 -13.43
C ILE A 15 -9.15 3.42 -12.96
N ALA A 16 -8.92 3.14 -11.67
CA ALA A 16 -9.02 1.81 -11.08
C ALA A 16 -9.61 1.91 -9.66
N PRO A 17 -10.92 2.19 -9.52
CA PRO A 17 -11.55 2.47 -8.22
C PRO A 17 -11.43 1.30 -7.23
N LYS A 18 -11.50 0.05 -7.70
CA LYS A 18 -11.31 -1.11 -6.81
C LYS A 18 -9.86 -1.24 -6.32
N PHE A 19 -8.89 -0.89 -7.15
CA PHE A 19 -7.47 -0.91 -6.76
C PHE A 19 -7.17 0.16 -5.72
N ALA A 20 -7.71 1.37 -5.91
CA ALA A 20 -7.69 2.43 -4.91
C ALA A 20 -8.25 1.94 -3.56
N GLN A 21 -9.44 1.35 -3.57
CA GLN A 21 -10.07 0.81 -2.36
C GLN A 21 -9.20 -0.25 -1.67
N LEU A 22 -8.65 -1.21 -2.40
CA LEU A 22 -7.79 -2.25 -1.84
C LEU A 22 -6.50 -1.69 -1.27
N THR A 23 -5.96 -0.63 -1.86
CA THR A 23 -4.76 0.06 -1.36
C THR A 23 -5.05 0.69 0.01
N ASP A 24 -6.19 1.36 0.15
CA ASP A 24 -6.55 2.01 1.40
C ASP A 24 -6.95 1.00 2.49
N GLU A 25 -7.89 0.10 2.18
CA GLU A 25 -8.51 -0.77 3.18
C GLU A 25 -7.66 -2.01 3.51
N VAL A 26 -7.07 -2.65 2.49
CA VAL A 26 -6.39 -3.94 2.68
C VAL A 26 -4.90 -3.73 2.89
N LEU A 27 -4.23 -2.96 2.02
CA LEU A 27 -2.79 -2.78 2.13
C LEU A 27 -2.45 -1.96 3.39
N PHE A 28 -2.93 -0.71 3.49
CA PHE A 28 -2.49 0.18 4.56
C PHE A 28 -3.26 0.04 5.88
N ALA A 29 -4.58 -0.19 5.84
CA ALA A 29 -5.39 -0.28 7.05
C ALA A 29 -5.41 -1.69 7.71
N ASP A 30 -5.23 -2.79 6.98
CA ASP A 30 -5.04 -4.14 7.56
C ASP A 30 -3.58 -4.59 7.50
N LEU A 31 -3.09 -4.93 6.30
CA LEU A 31 -1.83 -5.67 6.15
C LEU A 31 -0.67 -4.98 6.82
N TRP A 32 -0.54 -3.65 6.68
CA TRP A 32 0.51 -2.84 7.30
C TRP A 32 0.34 -2.61 8.82
N GLN A 33 -0.82 -2.90 9.39
CA GLN A 33 -1.09 -2.79 10.84
C GLN A 33 -0.97 -4.12 11.61
N ARG A 34 -0.86 -5.27 10.91
CA ARG A 34 -0.76 -6.59 11.56
C ARG A 34 0.38 -6.68 12.58
N ALA A 35 0.14 -7.38 13.68
CA ALA A 35 1.19 -7.69 14.65
C ALA A 35 2.23 -8.68 14.09
N GLY A 36 3.44 -8.68 14.64
CA GLY A 36 4.50 -9.67 14.36
C GLY A 36 5.69 -9.15 13.56
N LEU A 37 5.54 -8.04 12.82
CA LEU A 37 6.65 -7.34 12.18
C LEU A 37 6.52 -5.84 12.41
N SER A 38 7.61 -5.19 12.79
CA SER A 38 7.68 -3.74 12.90
C SER A 38 7.54 -3.07 11.52
N PRO A 39 7.18 -1.77 11.47
CA PRO A 39 7.15 -1.02 10.21
C PRO A 39 8.48 -1.06 9.45
N ARG A 40 9.61 -1.06 10.16
CA ARG A 40 10.95 -1.16 9.55
C ARG A 40 11.16 -2.50 8.84
N GLU A 41 10.78 -3.61 9.48
CA GLU A 41 10.93 -4.95 8.89
C GLU A 41 10.04 -5.12 7.65
N ARG A 42 8.83 -4.55 7.68
CA ARG A 42 7.92 -4.55 6.52
C ARG A 42 8.47 -3.74 5.36
N SER A 43 9.02 -2.56 5.62
CA SER A 43 9.71 -1.77 4.60
C SER A 43 10.89 -2.52 4.01
N LEU A 44 11.70 -3.19 4.84
CA LEU A 44 12.84 -3.98 4.38
C LEU A 44 12.39 -5.15 3.48
N ALA A 45 11.37 -5.89 3.89
CA ALA A 45 10.82 -6.98 3.09
C ALA A 45 10.25 -6.47 1.75
N THR A 46 9.56 -5.32 1.75
CA THR A 46 9.01 -4.71 0.54
C THR A 46 10.11 -4.30 -0.43
N VAL A 47 11.15 -3.60 0.04
CA VAL A 47 12.31 -3.22 -0.78
C VAL A 47 13.04 -4.44 -1.31
N ALA A 48 13.25 -5.46 -0.47
CA ALA A 48 13.88 -6.71 -0.89
C ALA A 48 13.08 -7.42 -2.00
N ALA A 49 11.75 -7.46 -1.88
CA ALA A 49 10.88 -8.00 -2.92
C ALA A 49 10.97 -7.18 -4.23
N LEU A 50 10.96 -5.85 -4.15
CA LEU A 50 11.11 -4.98 -5.33
C LEU A 50 12.45 -5.21 -6.04
N VAL A 51 13.54 -5.34 -5.29
CA VAL A 51 14.87 -5.62 -5.83
C VAL A 51 14.91 -7.03 -6.45
N ALA A 52 14.42 -8.04 -5.74
CA ALA A 52 14.47 -9.43 -6.19
C ALA A 52 13.63 -9.67 -7.44
N LEU A 53 12.47 -9.01 -7.54
CA LEU A 53 11.57 -9.15 -8.69
C LEU A 53 12.01 -8.32 -9.90
N SER A 54 12.97 -7.40 -9.73
CA SER A 54 13.69 -6.67 -10.78
C SER A 54 12.88 -6.46 -12.07
N ARG A 55 11.70 -5.84 -11.98
CA ARG A 55 10.88 -5.46 -13.14
C ARG A 55 11.59 -4.32 -13.88
N LEU A 56 12.51 -4.69 -14.75
CA LEU A 56 13.26 -3.80 -15.66
C LEU A 56 12.60 -3.66 -17.03
N GLU A 57 11.38 -4.20 -17.17
CA GLU A 57 10.60 -4.26 -18.40
C GLU A 57 9.33 -3.43 -18.28
#